data_AF-A0AAD0SMY6-F1
#
_entry.id   AF-A0AAD0SMY6-F1
#
_cell.length_a   1.000
_cell.length_b   1.000
_cell.length_c   1.000
_cell.angle_alpha   90.00
_cell.angle_beta   90.00
_cell.angle_gamma   90.00
#
_symmetry.space_group_name_H-M   'P 1'
#
loop_
_entity.id
_entity.type
_entity.pdbx_description
1 polymer ?
#
loop_
_entity_poly.entity_id
_entity_poly.type
_entity_poly.pdbx_seq_one_letter_code
_entity_poly.pdbx_strand_id
1 'polypeptide(L)'
;MILKKILIEDQKELYRHKNYLLSLGLKFDSVNKIYSNSEELDFNIEFELVEFLNNNSFVYKFIEEKIVDFKKQISAKYESFQIDDKNIFIQERKTNQKLYLINIEKNRLAIIDLKKAILKTYKLSKDSLESSSSLAILTLETLASNQEDFAELFSIFAILQNQSSEELLYLDKLKKFKYFCIAKIKEKQQDMFLCNCVTGFFPETKFYIKGNRVFSDYTNYFLTYEQEIKIWKYLYENKKLVGVFKEPTLNELFIGRKIYTIDEYGNKVKRLIKFAKEIEKDKIEITLSDGIHSKKLANLFFKDDLLKRVIEARD
;
A
#
# COMPACT_ATOMS: atom_id res chain seq x y z
N MET A 1 -24.41 -0.15 5.97
CA MET A 1 -23.63 -1.07 6.83
C MET A 1 -22.93 -0.27 7.91
N ILE A 2 -22.78 -0.81 9.12
CA ILE A 2 -21.91 -0.23 10.16
C ILE A 2 -20.61 -1.04 10.14
N LEU A 3 -19.50 -0.39 9.81
CA LEU A 3 -18.18 -1.00 9.87
C LEU A 3 -17.56 -0.72 11.25
N LYS A 4 -17.16 -1.78 11.95
CA LYS A 4 -16.32 -1.67 13.14
C LYS A 4 -14.90 -1.36 12.69
N LYS A 5 -14.45 -0.14 12.96
CA LYS A 5 -13.12 0.34 12.60
C LYS A 5 -12.22 0.37 13.83
N ILE A 6 -11.04 -0.21 13.73
CA ILE A 6 -9.96 0.04 14.67
C ILE A 6 -9.17 1.25 14.20
N LEU A 7 -8.87 2.17 15.11
CA LEU A 7 -8.01 3.31 14.86
C LEU A 7 -6.81 3.23 15.80
N ILE A 8 -5.62 3.26 15.19
CA ILE A 8 -4.35 3.26 15.91
C ILE A 8 -3.57 4.48 15.42
N GLU A 9 -3.49 5.50 16.26
CA GLU A 9 -2.67 6.69 15.99
C GLU A 9 -1.18 6.30 16.02
N ASP A 10 -0.37 6.96 15.18
CA ASP A 10 1.06 6.73 15.13
C ASP A 10 1.70 6.95 16.51
N GLN A 11 2.44 5.94 16.97
CA GLN A 11 3.02 5.86 18.31
C GLN A 11 4.47 5.39 18.22
N LYS A 12 5.24 5.67 19.28
CA LYS A 12 6.63 5.23 19.39
C LYS A 12 6.69 3.70 19.19
N GLU A 13 7.63 3.22 18.40
CA GLU A 13 7.82 1.80 18.03
C GLU A 13 6.76 1.19 17.09
N LEU A 14 5.54 1.73 17.00
CA LEU A 14 4.47 1.17 16.15
C LEU A 14 4.90 1.05 14.67
N TYR A 15 5.63 2.04 14.15
CA TYR A 15 6.15 2.02 12.78
C TYR A 15 7.04 0.79 12.48
N ARG A 16 7.73 0.23 13.49
CA ARG A 16 8.56 -0.99 13.30
C ARG A 16 7.70 -2.20 12.96
N HIS A 17 6.44 -2.19 13.38
CA HIS A 17 5.46 -3.23 13.12
C HIS A 17 4.56 -2.93 11.93
N LYS A 18 4.88 -1.90 11.12
CA LYS A 18 4.09 -1.50 9.96
C LYS A 18 3.71 -2.67 9.07
N ASN A 19 4.68 -3.50 8.67
CA ASN A 19 4.40 -4.60 7.74
C ASN A 19 3.45 -5.64 8.35
N TYR A 20 3.56 -5.87 9.66
CA TYR A 20 2.67 -6.77 10.38
C TYR A 20 1.24 -6.21 10.49
N LEU A 21 1.10 -4.92 10.82
CA LEU A 21 -0.20 -4.25 10.83
C LEU A 21 -0.86 -4.26 9.44
N LEU A 22 -0.07 -4.05 8.39
CA LEU A 22 -0.55 -4.15 7.01
C LEU A 22 -0.96 -5.58 6.64
N SER A 23 -0.25 -6.61 7.12
CA SER A 23 -0.63 -8.01 6.87
C SER A 23 -1.92 -8.41 7.60
N LEU A 24 -2.26 -7.72 8.70
CA LEU A 24 -3.53 -7.87 9.41
C LEU A 24 -4.67 -7.00 8.80
N GLY A 25 -4.50 -6.50 7.58
CA GLY A 25 -5.56 -5.81 6.85
C GLY A 25 -5.73 -4.33 7.21
N LEU A 26 -4.80 -3.72 7.95
CA LEU A 26 -4.82 -2.28 8.20
C LEU A 26 -4.20 -1.49 7.05
N LYS A 27 -4.66 -0.26 6.86
CA LYS A 27 -4.12 0.72 5.92
C LYS A 27 -3.63 1.94 6.69
N PHE A 28 -2.48 2.47 6.30
CA PHE A 28 -1.92 3.67 6.90
C PHE A 28 -2.36 4.91 6.13
N ASP A 29 -3.09 5.79 6.80
CA ASP A 29 -3.37 7.15 6.33
C ASP A 29 -2.17 8.03 6.67
N SER A 30 -1.41 8.45 5.65
CA SER A 30 -0.22 9.28 5.83
C SER A 30 -0.52 10.72 6.22
N VAL A 31 -1.73 11.21 5.93
CA VAL A 31 -2.16 12.58 6.24
C VAL A 31 -2.50 12.67 7.71
N ASN A 32 -3.35 11.75 8.18
CA ASN A 32 -3.80 11.75 9.58
C ASN A 32 -2.87 10.95 10.50
N LYS A 33 -1.91 10.20 9.93
CA LYS A 33 -0.98 9.30 10.65
C LYS A 33 -1.70 8.26 11.49
N ILE A 34 -2.66 7.58 10.87
CA ILE A 34 -3.52 6.59 11.54
C ILE A 34 -3.49 5.27 10.76
N TYR A 35 -3.37 4.15 11.46
CA TYR A 35 -3.69 2.84 10.93
C TYR A 35 -5.17 2.54 11.17
N SER A 36 -5.86 2.08 10.13
CA SER A 36 -7.25 1.64 10.24
C SER A 36 -7.61 0.59 9.19
N ASN A 37 -8.59 -0.26 9.47
CA ASN A 37 -9.17 -1.16 8.50
C ASN A 37 -10.18 -0.43 7.61
N SER A 38 -10.19 -0.68 6.31
CA SER A 38 -11.23 -0.20 5.40
C SER A 38 -12.33 -1.23 5.14
N GLU A 39 -12.10 -2.46 5.59
CA GLU A 39 -12.91 -3.66 5.35
C GLU A 39 -13.16 -4.35 6.70
N GLU A 40 -14.16 -5.23 6.77
CA GLU A 40 -14.34 -6.06 7.97
C GLU A 40 -13.11 -6.94 8.17
N LEU A 41 -12.63 -6.97 9.41
CA LEU A 41 -11.59 -7.89 9.82
C LEU A 41 -12.22 -9.24 10.14
N ASP A 42 -11.59 -10.31 9.68
CA ASP A 42 -11.88 -11.65 10.17
C ASP A 42 -11.73 -11.69 11.69
N PHE A 43 -12.53 -12.52 12.36
CA PHE A 43 -12.48 -12.66 13.81
C PHE A 43 -11.08 -13.01 14.33
N ASN A 44 -10.36 -13.92 13.67
CA ASN A 44 -9.03 -14.33 14.13
C ASN A 44 -8.02 -13.20 13.91
N ILE A 45 -8.13 -12.47 12.80
CA ILE A 45 -7.29 -11.29 12.52
C ILE A 45 -7.56 -10.19 13.54
N GLU A 46 -8.82 -9.89 13.85
CA GLU A 46 -9.19 -8.90 14.85
C GLU A 46 -8.66 -9.30 16.24
N PHE A 47 -8.81 -10.56 16.62
CA PHE A 47 -8.31 -11.09 17.89
C PHE A 47 -6.78 -10.99 17.98
N GLU A 48 -6.07 -11.48 16.97
CA GLU A 48 -4.60 -11.41 16.89
C GLU A 48 -4.11 -9.95 16.94
N LEU A 49 -4.77 -9.05 16.21
CA LEU A 49 -4.46 -7.62 16.23
C LEU A 49 -4.63 -7.03 17.62
N VAL A 50 -5.74 -7.33 18.30
CA VAL A 50 -6.01 -6.84 19.67
C VAL A 50 -4.98 -7.39 20.67
N GLU A 51 -4.66 -8.68 20.61
CA GLU A 51 -3.62 -9.28 21.44
C GLU A 51 -2.25 -8.62 21.21
N PHE A 52 -1.87 -8.44 19.94
CA PHE A 52 -0.63 -7.77 19.57
C PHE A 52 -0.55 -6.36 20.16
N LEU A 53 -1.63 -5.56 20.02
CA LEU A 53 -1.67 -4.19 20.50
C LEU A 53 -1.57 -4.14 22.02
N ASN A 54 -2.28 -5.03 22.72
CA ASN A 54 -2.24 -5.11 24.19
C ASN A 54 -0.86 -5.55 24.71
N ASN A 55 -0.27 -6.60 24.11
CA ASN A 55 1.03 -7.12 24.51
C ASN A 55 2.16 -6.10 24.35
N ASN A 56 2.04 -5.19 23.38
CA ASN A 56 3.00 -4.11 23.13
C ASN A 56 2.58 -2.77 23.74
N SER A 57 1.49 -2.73 24.52
CA SER A 57 0.95 -1.53 25.17
C SER A 57 0.67 -0.37 24.20
N PHE A 58 0.21 -0.66 22.98
CA PHE A 58 -0.21 0.34 22.01
C PHE A 58 -1.64 0.82 22.31
N VAL A 59 -1.86 2.13 22.24
CA VAL A 59 -3.18 2.73 22.41
C VAL A 59 -3.99 2.60 21.12
N TYR A 60 -5.21 2.10 21.21
CA TYR A 60 -6.13 2.00 20.08
C TYR A 60 -7.57 2.24 20.53
N LYS A 61 -8.45 2.53 19.58
CA LYS A 61 -9.90 2.65 19.82
C LYS A 61 -10.69 1.99 18.72
N PHE A 62 -11.84 1.44 19.09
CA PHE A 62 -12.86 1.04 18.13
C PHE A 62 -13.84 2.18 17.91
N ILE A 63 -14.17 2.44 16.65
CA ILE A 63 -15.24 3.34 16.25
C ILE A 63 -16.19 2.61 15.31
N GLU A 64 -17.43 3.06 15.28
CA GLU A 64 -18.41 2.60 14.31
C GLU A 64 -18.51 3.63 13.17
N GLU A 65 -18.23 3.20 11.95
CA GLU A 65 -18.40 4.03 10.76
C GLU A 65 -19.62 3.55 9.97
N LYS A 66 -20.59 4.45 9.78
CA LYS A 66 -21.74 4.18 8.92
C LYS A 66 -21.35 4.37 7.45
N ILE A 67 -21.21 3.26 6.74
CA ILE A 67 -20.99 3.25 5.29
C ILE A 67 -22.36 3.27 4.60
N VAL A 68 -22.64 4.37 3.89
CA VAL A 68 -23.88 4.59 3.13
C VAL A 68 -23.73 4.14 1.67
N ASP A 69 -22.55 4.32 1.07
CA ASP A 69 -22.29 3.94 -0.32
C ASP A 69 -22.39 2.42 -0.52
N PHE A 70 -23.30 1.97 -1.39
CA PHE A 70 -23.58 0.55 -1.61
C PHE A 70 -22.35 -0.23 -2.10
N LYS A 71 -21.54 0.33 -3.01
CA LYS A 71 -20.34 -0.35 -3.52
C LYS A 71 -19.33 -0.57 -2.41
N LYS A 72 -19.08 0.46 -1.59
CA LYS A 72 -18.20 0.35 -0.43
C LYS A 72 -18.71 -0.66 0.60
N GLN A 73 -20.02 -0.75 0.81
CA GLN A 73 -20.60 -1.77 1.69
C GLN A 73 -20.30 -3.19 1.19
N ILE A 74 -20.48 -3.45 -0.10
CA ILE A 74 -20.19 -4.77 -0.69
C ILE A 74 -18.70 -5.10 -0.56
N SER A 75 -17.81 -4.19 -0.93
CA SER A 75 -16.35 -4.41 -0.85
C SER A 75 -15.84 -4.58 0.58
N ALA A 76 -16.45 -3.88 1.54
CA ALA A 76 -16.08 -4.00 2.95
C ALA A 76 -16.53 -5.32 3.57
N LYS A 77 -17.63 -5.91 3.08
CA LYS A 77 -18.25 -7.11 3.67
C LYS A 77 -17.84 -8.41 3.00
N TYR A 78 -17.67 -8.39 1.68
CA TYR A 78 -17.46 -9.59 0.89
C TYR A 78 -16.10 -9.56 0.19
N GLU A 79 -15.62 -10.74 -0.15
CA GLU A 79 -14.49 -10.91 -1.05
C GLU A 79 -14.71 -12.09 -1.99
N SER A 80 -14.02 -12.05 -3.13
CA SER A 80 -13.96 -13.15 -4.06
C SER A 80 -12.52 -13.59 -4.24
N PHE A 81 -12.28 -14.89 -4.21
CA PHE A 81 -10.96 -15.45 -4.50
C PHE A 81 -11.11 -16.63 -5.45
N GLN A 82 -10.15 -16.73 -6.36
CA GLN A 82 -10.08 -17.78 -7.35
C GLN A 82 -9.12 -18.86 -6.82
N ILE A 83 -9.60 -20.10 -6.74
CA ILE A 83 -8.79 -21.24 -6.28
C ILE A 83 -7.92 -21.77 -7.42
N ASP A 84 -8.50 -21.83 -8.61
CA ASP A 84 -7.87 -22.26 -9.85
C ASP A 84 -8.63 -21.66 -11.03
N ASP A 85 -8.23 -22.01 -12.26
CA ASP A 85 -8.87 -21.50 -13.49
C ASP A 85 -10.36 -21.89 -13.63
N LYS A 86 -10.86 -22.79 -12.78
CA LYS A 86 -12.20 -23.35 -12.85
C LYS A 86 -13.10 -23.01 -11.68
N ASN A 87 -12.57 -22.42 -10.60
CA ASN A 87 -13.30 -22.27 -9.34
C ASN A 87 -13.10 -20.88 -8.74
N ILE A 88 -14.21 -20.19 -8.47
CA ILE A 88 -14.26 -18.95 -7.70
C ILE A 88 -15.19 -19.12 -6.50
N PHE A 89 -14.72 -18.70 -5.33
CA PHE A 89 -15.55 -18.55 -4.15
C PHE A 89 -15.84 -17.09 -3.87
N ILE A 90 -17.01 -16.84 -3.30
CA ILE A 90 -17.36 -15.57 -2.67
C ILE A 90 -17.66 -15.86 -1.20
N GLN A 91 -17.04 -15.12 -0.31
CA GLN A 91 -17.19 -15.29 1.14
C GLN A 91 -17.44 -13.97 1.86
N GLU A 92 -18.00 -14.05 3.05
CA GLU A 92 -18.06 -12.94 4.00
C GLU A 92 -16.73 -12.80 4.74
N ARG A 93 -16.16 -11.59 4.77
CA ARG A 93 -14.83 -11.34 5.35
C ARG A 93 -14.78 -11.60 6.85
N LYS A 94 -15.82 -11.20 7.57
CA LYS A 94 -15.86 -11.26 9.04
C LYS A 94 -15.85 -12.69 9.58
N THR A 95 -16.54 -13.59 8.90
CA THR A 95 -16.79 -14.96 9.36
C THR A 95 -16.05 -16.00 8.54
N ASN A 96 -15.43 -15.60 7.42
CA ASN A 96 -14.94 -16.47 6.36
C ASN A 96 -16.01 -17.46 5.83
N GLN A 97 -17.30 -17.17 6.04
CA GLN A 97 -18.36 -18.03 5.59
C GLN A 97 -18.45 -17.97 4.06
N LYS A 98 -18.25 -19.11 3.41
CA LYS A 98 -18.42 -19.26 1.96
C LYS A 98 -19.91 -19.13 1.61
N LEU A 99 -20.24 -18.18 0.74
CA LEU A 99 -21.61 -17.86 0.35
C LEU A 99 -21.96 -18.44 -1.01
N TYR A 100 -21.02 -18.36 -1.97
CA TYR A 100 -21.21 -18.87 -3.31
C TYR A 100 -19.97 -19.63 -3.80
N LEU A 101 -20.21 -20.68 -4.58
CA LEU A 101 -19.20 -21.34 -5.40
C LEU A 101 -19.62 -21.22 -6.85
N ILE A 102 -18.71 -20.69 -7.66
CA ILE A 102 -18.81 -20.62 -9.11
C ILE A 102 -17.79 -21.60 -9.67
N ASN A 103 -18.27 -22.57 -10.44
CA ASN A 103 -17.45 -23.58 -11.07
C ASN A 103 -17.72 -23.65 -12.57
N ILE A 104 -16.69 -23.85 -13.37
CA ILE A 104 -16.83 -24.20 -14.78
C ILE A 104 -16.35 -25.63 -15.04
N GLU A 105 -17.23 -26.41 -15.64
CA GLU A 105 -16.90 -27.77 -16.08
C GLU A 105 -17.34 -27.96 -17.54
N LYS A 106 -16.36 -28.26 -18.40
CA LYS A 106 -16.54 -28.43 -19.85
C LYS A 106 -17.18 -27.18 -20.48
N ASN A 107 -18.48 -27.23 -20.76
CA ASN A 107 -19.27 -26.17 -21.38
C ASN A 107 -20.41 -25.70 -20.48
N ARG A 108 -20.27 -25.86 -19.16
CA ARG A 108 -21.29 -25.46 -18.19
C ARG A 108 -20.68 -24.63 -17.09
N LEU A 109 -21.39 -23.55 -16.75
CA LEU A 109 -21.15 -22.79 -15.53
C LEU A 109 -22.11 -23.28 -14.45
N ALA A 110 -21.58 -23.78 -13.36
CA ALA A 110 -22.33 -24.12 -12.16
C ALA A 110 -22.21 -22.98 -11.15
N ILE A 111 -23.35 -22.50 -10.65
CA ILE A 111 -23.42 -21.53 -9.55
C ILE A 111 -24.15 -22.22 -8.40
N ILE A 112 -23.47 -22.29 -7.26
CA ILE A 112 -24.00 -22.88 -6.02
C ILE A 112 -24.15 -21.76 -4.99
N ASP A 113 -25.38 -21.50 -4.57
CA ASP A 113 -25.68 -20.71 -3.37
C ASP A 113 -25.56 -21.61 -2.15
N LEU A 114 -24.45 -21.46 -1.42
CA LEU A 114 -24.14 -22.26 -0.23
C LEU A 114 -25.01 -21.86 0.98
N LYS A 115 -25.60 -20.65 0.97
CA LYS A 115 -26.52 -20.21 2.02
C LYS A 115 -27.86 -20.95 1.93
N LYS A 116 -28.32 -21.21 0.70
CA LYS A 116 -29.63 -21.83 0.40
C LYS A 116 -29.54 -23.27 -0.07
N ALA A 117 -28.33 -23.80 -0.26
CA ALA A 117 -28.05 -25.09 -0.89
C ALA A 117 -28.70 -25.24 -2.29
N ILE A 118 -28.74 -24.15 -3.06
CA ILE A 118 -29.30 -24.13 -4.42
C ILE A 118 -28.16 -24.24 -5.42
N LEU A 119 -28.25 -25.21 -6.32
CA LEU A 119 -27.38 -25.34 -7.49
C LEU A 119 -28.16 -24.98 -8.75
N LYS A 120 -27.59 -24.10 -9.58
CA LYS A 120 -28.03 -23.89 -10.96
C LYS A 120 -26.86 -24.08 -11.91
N THR A 121 -27.16 -24.67 -13.06
CA THR A 121 -26.18 -24.92 -14.11
C THR A 121 -26.63 -24.28 -15.41
N TYR A 122 -25.73 -23.53 -16.04
CA TYR A 122 -25.98 -22.81 -17.27
C TYR A 122 -25.10 -23.39 -18.38
N LYS A 123 -25.69 -23.59 -19.55
CA LYS A 123 -24.94 -24.04 -20.73
C LYS A 123 -24.26 -22.83 -21.36
N LEU A 124 -22.94 -22.91 -21.53
CA LEU A 124 -22.14 -21.89 -22.19
C LEU A 124 -22.13 -22.13 -23.71
N SER A 125 -22.14 -21.05 -24.48
CA SER A 125 -21.97 -21.13 -25.94
C SER A 125 -20.52 -21.50 -26.30
N LYS A 126 -20.30 -22.06 -27.49
CA LYS A 126 -18.94 -22.34 -27.97
C LYS A 126 -18.15 -21.04 -28.15
N ASP A 127 -18.79 -20.00 -28.65
CA ASP A 127 -18.17 -18.68 -28.87
C ASP A 127 -17.66 -18.05 -27.56
N SER A 128 -18.43 -18.22 -26.47
CA SER A 128 -18.02 -17.77 -25.13
C SER A 128 -16.78 -18.52 -24.63
N LEU A 129 -16.61 -19.81 -24.95
CA LEU A 129 -15.46 -20.62 -24.54
C LEU A 129 -14.22 -20.37 -25.40
N GLU A 130 -14.40 -20.12 -26.70
CA GLU A 130 -13.31 -19.91 -27.67
C GLU A 130 -12.69 -18.51 -27.56
N SER A 131 -13.43 -17.53 -27.05
CA SER A 131 -12.97 -16.13 -26.89
C SER A 131 -11.95 -15.88 -25.76
N SER A 132 -11.40 -16.91 -25.12
CA SER A 132 -10.42 -16.79 -24.01
C SER A 132 -10.90 -15.87 -22.87
N SER A 133 -12.18 -15.96 -22.52
CA SER A 133 -12.79 -15.19 -21.43
C SER A 133 -12.47 -15.84 -20.07
N SER A 134 -12.08 -15.02 -19.09
CA SER A 134 -11.85 -15.51 -17.73
C SER A 134 -13.15 -16.01 -17.10
N LEU A 135 -13.06 -16.94 -16.14
CA LEU A 135 -14.23 -17.45 -15.41
C LEU A 135 -15.08 -16.32 -14.81
N ALA A 136 -14.44 -15.25 -14.33
CA ALA A 136 -15.12 -14.07 -13.82
C ALA A 136 -16.01 -13.40 -14.89
N ILE A 137 -15.50 -13.22 -16.11
CA ILE A 137 -16.24 -12.61 -17.23
C ILE A 137 -17.41 -13.50 -17.64
N LEU A 138 -17.15 -14.79 -17.85
CA LEU A 138 -18.19 -15.78 -18.20
C LEU A 138 -19.33 -15.80 -17.17
N THR A 139 -18.98 -15.65 -15.90
CA THR A 139 -19.96 -15.61 -14.81
C THR A 139 -20.80 -14.34 -14.85
N LEU A 140 -20.18 -13.17 -15.08
CA LEU A 140 -20.91 -11.91 -15.20
C LEU A 140 -21.85 -11.90 -16.40
N GLU A 141 -21.42 -12.41 -17.55
CA GLU A 141 -22.27 -12.58 -18.72
C GLU A 141 -23.46 -13.49 -18.44
N THR A 142 -23.20 -14.66 -17.82
CA THR A 142 -24.25 -15.63 -17.48
C THR A 142 -25.26 -15.04 -16.51
N LEU A 143 -24.80 -14.35 -15.46
CA LEU A 143 -25.66 -13.69 -14.49
C LEU A 143 -26.45 -12.53 -15.09
N ALA A 144 -25.84 -11.75 -15.99
CA ALA A 144 -26.50 -10.66 -16.70
C ALA A 144 -27.63 -11.16 -17.62
N SER A 145 -27.49 -12.36 -18.20
CA SER A 145 -28.53 -13.01 -19.00
C SER A 145 -29.61 -13.72 -18.18
N ASN A 146 -29.37 -13.99 -16.88
CA ASN A 146 -30.27 -14.75 -15.99
C ASN A 146 -30.52 -13.98 -14.68
N GLN A 147 -30.84 -12.69 -14.76
CA GLN A 147 -30.83 -11.77 -13.62
C GLN A 147 -31.73 -12.20 -12.45
N GLU A 148 -32.84 -12.88 -12.74
CA GLU A 148 -33.79 -13.35 -11.71
C GLU A 148 -33.22 -14.46 -10.82
N ASP A 149 -32.28 -15.25 -11.33
CA ASP A 149 -31.81 -16.45 -10.65
C ASP A 149 -30.91 -16.13 -9.45
N PHE A 150 -30.04 -15.10 -9.58
CA PHE A 150 -29.10 -14.69 -8.55
C PHE A 150 -28.81 -13.17 -8.60
N ALA A 151 -29.85 -12.33 -8.52
CA ALA A 151 -29.70 -10.87 -8.55
C ALA A 151 -28.72 -10.30 -7.50
N GLU A 152 -28.75 -10.87 -6.28
CA GLU A 152 -27.82 -10.50 -5.19
C GLU A 152 -26.36 -10.81 -5.57
N LEU A 153 -26.12 -12.04 -6.07
CA LEU A 153 -24.79 -12.48 -6.51
C LEU A 153 -24.27 -11.60 -7.65
N PHE A 154 -25.10 -11.28 -8.65
CA PHE A 154 -24.69 -10.42 -9.75
C PHE A 154 -24.18 -9.07 -9.25
N SER A 155 -24.92 -8.45 -8.33
CA SER A 155 -24.56 -7.16 -7.73
C SER A 155 -23.25 -7.26 -6.94
N ILE A 156 -23.12 -8.27 -6.08
CA ILE A 156 -21.91 -8.51 -5.29
C ILE A 156 -20.71 -8.73 -6.20
N PHE A 157 -20.83 -9.69 -7.13
CA PHE A 157 -19.73 -10.14 -7.95
C PHE A 157 -19.27 -9.06 -8.94
N ALA A 158 -20.18 -8.31 -9.55
CA ALA A 158 -19.82 -7.20 -10.43
C ALA A 158 -19.02 -6.10 -9.71
N ILE A 159 -19.34 -5.82 -8.45
CA ILE A 159 -18.59 -4.83 -7.65
C ILE A 159 -17.20 -5.37 -7.31
N LEU A 160 -17.10 -6.63 -6.88
CA LEU A 160 -15.83 -7.26 -6.53
C LEU A 160 -14.89 -7.37 -7.75
N GLN A 161 -15.41 -7.76 -8.92
CA GLN A 161 -14.61 -7.88 -10.14
C GLN A 161 -14.20 -6.53 -10.75
N ASN A 162 -15.00 -5.48 -10.59
CA ASN A 162 -14.58 -4.14 -11.02
C ASN A 162 -13.39 -3.62 -10.20
N GLN A 163 -13.32 -3.93 -8.91
CA GLN A 163 -12.18 -3.53 -8.08
C GLN A 163 -10.90 -4.29 -8.43
N SER A 164 -10.97 -5.61 -8.65
CA SER A 164 -9.81 -6.38 -9.11
C SER A 164 -9.35 -5.94 -10.51
N SER A 165 -10.29 -5.62 -11.41
CA SER A 165 -10.01 -5.08 -12.74
C SER A 165 -9.30 -3.72 -12.69
N GLU A 166 -9.75 -2.78 -11.85
CA GLU A 166 -9.10 -1.47 -11.71
C GLU A 166 -7.66 -1.57 -11.19
N GLU A 167 -7.40 -2.47 -10.24
CA GLU A 167 -6.06 -2.70 -9.69
C GLU A 167 -5.13 -3.40 -10.71
N LEU A 168 -5.64 -4.40 -11.43
CA LEU A 168 -4.92 -5.06 -12.53
C LEU A 168 -4.63 -4.09 -13.68
N LEU A 169 -5.61 -3.28 -14.09
CA LEU A 169 -5.45 -2.22 -15.08
C LEU A 169 -4.38 -1.20 -14.65
N TYR A 170 -4.32 -0.86 -13.36
CA TYR A 170 -3.30 0.03 -12.84
C TYR A 170 -1.91 -0.61 -12.86
N LEU A 171 -1.77 -1.88 -12.47
CA LEU A 171 -0.50 -2.62 -12.58
C LEU A 171 -0.03 -2.77 -14.03
N ASP A 172 -0.95 -3.00 -14.97
CA ASP A 172 -0.64 -3.06 -16.40
C ASP A 172 -0.21 -1.70 -16.96
N LYS A 173 -0.89 -0.62 -16.54
CA LYS A 173 -0.47 0.76 -16.86
C LYS A 173 0.92 1.05 -16.31
N LEU A 174 1.23 0.62 -15.09
CA LEU A 174 2.56 0.74 -14.49
C LEU A 174 3.60 -0.07 -15.24
N LYS A 175 3.29 -1.30 -15.67
CA LYS A 175 4.18 -2.15 -16.46
C LYS A 175 4.51 -1.50 -17.81
N LYS A 176 3.49 -1.01 -18.53
CA LYS A 176 3.68 -0.26 -19.79
C LYS A 176 4.51 1.00 -19.58
N PHE A 177 4.23 1.76 -18.51
CA PHE A 177 4.98 2.94 -18.13
C PHE A 177 6.46 2.61 -17.82
N LYS A 178 6.73 1.56 -17.05
CA LYS A 178 8.10 1.07 -16.77
C LYS A 178 8.89 0.84 -18.06
N TYR A 179 8.35 0.07 -18.99
CA TYR A 179 9.06 -0.23 -20.24
C TYR A 179 9.23 1.01 -21.13
N PHE A 180 8.23 1.88 -21.18
CA PHE A 180 8.35 3.17 -21.87
C PHE A 180 9.47 4.03 -21.28
N CYS A 181 9.56 4.16 -19.95
CA CYS A 181 10.62 4.90 -19.28
C CYS A 181 12.00 4.30 -19.54
N ILE A 182 12.12 2.97 -19.49
CA ILE A 182 13.38 2.26 -19.79
C ILE A 182 13.83 2.55 -21.22
N ALA A 183 12.93 2.46 -22.21
CA ALA A 183 13.25 2.75 -23.61
C ALA A 183 13.71 4.21 -23.78
N LYS A 184 12.96 5.15 -23.19
CA LYS A 184 13.25 6.59 -23.28
C LYS A 184 14.59 6.97 -22.64
N ILE A 185 14.96 6.36 -21.51
CA ILE A 185 16.26 6.60 -20.85
C ILE A 185 17.40 6.03 -21.71
N LYS A 186 17.21 4.83 -22.28
CA LYS A 186 18.19 4.21 -23.20
C LYS A 186 18.45 5.06 -24.44
N GLU A 187 17.38 5.57 -25.07
CA GLU A 187 17.48 6.44 -26.25
C GLU A 187 18.27 7.73 -25.98
N LYS A 188 18.13 8.28 -24.77
CA LYS A 188 18.81 9.53 -24.39
C LYS A 188 20.30 9.37 -24.04
N GLN A 189 20.84 8.15 -24.07
CA GLN A 189 22.20 7.82 -23.60
C GLN A 189 22.56 8.44 -22.24
N GLN A 190 21.56 8.67 -21.38
CA GLN A 190 21.82 9.02 -19.99
C GLN A 190 22.49 7.79 -19.34
N ASP A 191 23.25 7.99 -18.26
CA ASP A 191 23.96 6.95 -17.48
C ASP A 191 23.03 5.90 -16.81
N MET A 192 21.87 5.67 -17.42
CA MET A 192 20.74 4.89 -16.97
C MET A 192 20.13 5.41 -15.67
N PHE A 193 20.45 6.64 -15.26
CA PHE A 193 19.85 7.26 -14.10
C PHE A 193 18.33 7.32 -14.27
N LEU A 194 17.62 6.80 -13.28
CA LEU A 194 16.17 6.73 -13.25
C LEU A 194 15.57 7.89 -12.45
N CYS A 195 15.96 8.02 -11.19
CA CYS A 195 15.48 9.06 -10.28
C CYS A 195 16.24 9.02 -8.94
N ASN A 196 16.00 10.01 -8.11
CA ASN A 196 16.35 10.05 -6.69
C ASN A 196 15.21 10.72 -5.89
N CYS A 197 15.36 10.88 -4.57
CA CYS A 197 14.33 11.46 -3.71
C CYS A 197 12.98 10.72 -3.74
N VAL A 198 12.99 9.39 -3.86
CA VAL A 198 11.76 8.58 -3.81
C VAL A 198 11.29 8.45 -2.36
N THR A 199 10.02 8.76 -2.11
CA THR A 199 9.41 8.63 -0.77
C THR A 199 9.60 7.22 -0.20
N GLY A 200 10.10 7.12 1.03
CA GLY A 200 10.39 5.85 1.70
C GLY A 200 11.80 5.30 1.44
N PHE A 201 12.58 5.94 0.57
CA PHE A 201 14.01 5.71 0.41
C PHE A 201 14.81 6.90 0.96
N PHE A 202 16.12 6.74 1.10
CA PHE A 202 16.96 7.86 1.48
C PHE A 202 17.04 8.85 0.30
N PRO A 203 16.90 10.18 0.53
CA PRO A 203 16.78 11.12 -0.58
C PRO A 203 17.98 11.14 -1.52
N GLU A 204 19.17 10.90 -0.98
CA GLU A 204 20.42 10.86 -1.75
C GLU A 204 20.61 9.55 -2.53
N THR A 205 19.78 8.52 -2.26
CA THR A 205 19.83 7.28 -3.04
C THR A 205 19.45 7.56 -4.49
N LYS A 206 20.38 7.27 -5.40
CA LYS A 206 20.16 7.30 -6.84
C LYS A 206 19.79 5.92 -7.32
N PHE A 207 18.73 5.89 -8.12
CA PHE A 207 18.24 4.68 -8.76
C PHE A 207 18.63 4.70 -10.23
N TYR A 208 19.03 3.53 -10.73
CA TYR A 208 19.48 3.34 -12.10
C TYR A 208 18.74 2.18 -12.75
N ILE A 209 18.58 2.23 -14.06
CA ILE A 209 18.10 1.11 -14.86
C ILE A 209 19.28 0.24 -15.30
N LYS A 210 19.29 -1.02 -14.91
CA LYS A 210 20.23 -2.01 -15.45
C LYS A 210 19.42 -3.15 -16.04
N GLY A 211 19.51 -3.32 -17.37
CA GLY A 211 18.64 -4.23 -18.12
C GLY A 211 17.18 -3.79 -18.08
N ASN A 212 16.35 -4.52 -17.34
CA ASN A 212 14.92 -4.25 -17.11
C ASN A 212 14.58 -4.04 -15.62
N ARG A 213 15.59 -3.89 -14.76
CA ARG A 213 15.46 -3.79 -13.30
C ARG A 213 16.02 -2.49 -12.76
N VAL A 214 15.58 -2.14 -11.55
CA VAL A 214 16.05 -0.94 -10.84
C VAL A 214 17.18 -1.34 -9.89
N PHE A 215 18.30 -0.65 -10.02
CA PHE A 215 19.50 -0.79 -9.21
C PHE A 215 19.63 0.42 -8.28
N SER A 216 20.01 0.19 -7.03
CA SER A 216 20.26 1.25 -6.05
C SER A 216 21.76 1.45 -5.86
N ASP A 217 22.23 2.70 -5.90
CA ASP A 217 23.62 3.02 -5.55
C ASP A 217 23.92 2.87 -4.06
N TYR A 218 22.93 3.13 -3.21
CA TYR A 218 23.09 3.04 -1.76
C TYR A 218 23.35 1.61 -1.29
N THR A 219 22.59 0.64 -1.78
CA THR A 219 22.81 -0.78 -1.42
C THR A 219 23.74 -1.51 -2.37
N ASN A 220 24.03 -0.95 -3.55
CA ASN A 220 24.72 -1.63 -4.65
C ASN A 220 24.06 -2.95 -5.10
N TYR A 221 22.75 -3.09 -4.91
CA TYR A 221 21.97 -4.26 -5.35
C TYR A 221 20.74 -3.87 -6.18
N PHE A 222 20.21 -4.86 -6.90
CA PHE A 222 18.89 -4.75 -7.50
C PHE A 222 17.82 -4.74 -6.41
N LEU A 223 16.83 -3.88 -6.59
CA LEU A 223 15.70 -3.80 -5.67
C LEU A 223 14.81 -5.03 -5.76
N THR A 224 14.16 -5.39 -4.65
CA THR A 224 13.10 -6.41 -4.67
C THR A 224 11.91 -5.92 -5.51
N TYR A 225 11.04 -6.85 -5.92
CA TYR A 225 9.85 -6.50 -6.70
C TYR A 225 8.98 -5.44 -6.01
N GLU A 226 8.75 -5.57 -4.71
CA GLU A 226 7.98 -4.61 -3.91
C GLU A 226 8.62 -3.22 -3.88
N GLN A 227 9.95 -3.16 -3.76
CA GLN A 227 10.70 -1.91 -3.77
C GLN A 227 10.69 -1.26 -5.17
N GLU A 228 10.84 -2.06 -6.24
CA GLU A 228 10.71 -1.59 -7.62
C GLU A 228 9.32 -1.00 -7.86
N ILE A 229 8.26 -1.68 -7.43
CA ILE A 229 6.88 -1.18 -7.57
C ILE A 229 6.72 0.18 -6.90
N LYS A 230 7.27 0.38 -5.70
CA LYS A 230 7.19 1.67 -5.00
C LYS A 230 7.79 2.81 -5.83
N ILE A 231 8.94 2.56 -6.46
CA ILE A 231 9.57 3.54 -7.35
C ILE A 231 8.70 3.80 -8.58
N TRP A 232 8.16 2.77 -9.21
CA TRP A 232 7.32 2.93 -10.40
C TRP A 232 6.02 3.66 -10.11
N LYS A 233 5.38 3.39 -8.97
CA LYS A 233 4.20 4.14 -8.49
C LYS A 233 4.54 5.63 -8.31
N TYR A 234 5.62 5.92 -7.60
CA TYR A 234 6.09 7.29 -7.39
C TYR A 234 6.35 8.03 -8.71
N LEU A 235 7.05 7.40 -9.66
CA LEU A 235 7.36 8.01 -10.96
C LEU A 235 6.13 8.14 -11.86
N TYR A 236 5.16 7.24 -11.74
CA TYR A 236 3.91 7.34 -12.49
C TYR A 236 3.11 8.59 -12.11
N GLU A 237 3.14 8.96 -10.83
CA GLU A 237 2.56 10.20 -10.30
C GLU A 237 3.46 11.41 -10.58
N ASN A 238 4.77 11.21 -10.66
CA ASN A 238 5.78 12.25 -10.83
C ASN A 238 6.57 12.12 -12.16
N LYS A 239 5.85 11.98 -13.28
CA LYS A 239 6.43 11.64 -14.60
C LYS A 239 7.59 12.56 -15.04
N LYS A 240 7.57 13.82 -14.59
CA LYS A 240 8.61 14.83 -14.87
C LYS A 240 9.98 14.51 -14.23
N LEU A 241 10.04 13.63 -13.24
CA LEU A 241 11.26 13.27 -12.53
C LEU A 241 11.99 12.06 -13.14
N VAL A 242 11.41 11.41 -14.15
CA VAL A 242 12.03 10.26 -14.83
C VAL A 242 13.27 10.73 -15.61
N GLY A 243 14.44 10.20 -15.23
CA GLY A 243 15.73 10.55 -15.81
C GLY A 243 16.22 11.95 -15.45
N VAL A 244 15.67 12.56 -14.39
CA VAL A 244 16.00 13.92 -13.94
C VAL A 244 16.46 13.87 -12.49
N PHE A 245 17.69 14.34 -12.24
CA PHE A 245 18.20 14.46 -10.89
C PHE A 245 17.49 15.60 -10.17
N LYS A 246 16.95 15.32 -8.98
CA LYS A 246 16.31 16.30 -8.11
C LYS A 246 17.21 16.53 -6.91
N GLU A 247 17.69 17.75 -6.71
CA GLU A 247 18.39 18.09 -5.47
C GLU A 247 17.48 17.86 -4.25
N PRO A 248 17.91 17.05 -3.26
CA PRO A 248 17.14 16.84 -2.04
C PRO A 248 16.93 18.14 -1.28
N THR A 249 15.69 18.40 -0.88
CA THR A 249 15.38 19.52 0.01
C THR A 249 15.84 19.25 1.44
N LEU A 250 16.07 20.30 2.23
CA LEU A 250 16.38 20.17 3.66
C LEU A 250 15.30 19.37 4.41
N ASN A 251 14.04 19.50 3.97
CA ASN A 251 12.93 18.77 4.54
C ASN A 251 13.08 17.26 4.29
N GLU A 252 13.43 16.86 3.06
CA GLU A 252 13.63 15.45 2.71
C GLU A 252 14.85 14.87 3.43
N LEU A 253 15.92 15.65 3.57
CA LEU A 253 17.17 15.22 4.21
C LEU A 253 17.04 15.07 5.73
N PHE A 254 16.44 16.05 6.41
CA PHE A 254 16.62 16.22 7.85
C PHE A 254 15.33 16.10 8.66
N ILE A 255 14.17 16.54 8.17
CA ILE A 255 12.94 16.53 8.97
C ILE A 255 12.51 15.08 9.27
N GLY A 256 12.18 14.81 10.53
CA GLY A 256 11.84 13.48 11.03
C GLY A 256 13.05 12.59 11.35
N ARG A 257 14.28 13.01 11.03
CA ARG A 257 15.51 12.31 11.42
C ARG A 257 15.90 12.66 12.86
N LYS A 258 16.62 11.76 13.52
CA LYS A 258 17.13 11.99 14.88
C LYS A 258 18.60 12.39 14.84
N ILE A 259 19.02 13.19 15.81
CA ILE A 259 20.42 13.45 16.13
C ILE A 259 20.65 13.26 17.63
N TYR A 260 21.88 12.98 18.03
CA TYR A 260 22.25 12.98 19.44
C TYR A 260 22.45 14.41 19.97
N THR A 261 21.97 14.64 21.18
CA THR A 261 22.20 15.87 21.97
C THR A 261 22.50 15.50 23.41
N ILE A 262 23.01 16.44 24.19
CA ILE A 262 23.23 16.27 25.63
C ILE A 262 22.01 16.87 26.35
N ASP A 263 21.43 16.14 27.30
CA ASP A 263 20.36 16.64 28.15
C ASP A 263 20.89 17.49 29.33
N GLU A 264 20.00 17.98 30.18
CA GLU A 264 20.34 18.82 31.34
C GLU A 264 21.13 18.06 32.42
N TYR A 265 21.18 16.72 32.32
CA TYR A 265 21.88 15.82 33.23
C TYR A 265 23.21 15.30 32.65
N GLY A 266 23.62 15.77 31.48
CA GLY A 266 24.86 15.35 30.82
C GLY A 266 24.75 14.06 30.00
N ASN A 267 23.55 13.49 29.83
CA ASN A 267 23.35 12.25 29.10
C ASN A 267 23.15 12.48 27.61
N LYS A 268 23.68 11.57 26.79
CA LYS A 268 23.51 11.56 25.33
C LYS A 268 22.11 11.02 24.97
N VAL A 269 21.23 11.88 24.46
CA VAL A 269 19.85 11.55 24.09
C VAL A 269 19.55 11.82 22.62
N LYS A 270 18.79 10.92 21.97
CA LYS A 270 18.34 11.09 20.57
C LYS A 270 17.11 12.01 20.53
N ARG A 271 17.18 13.12 19.78
CA ARG A 271 16.06 14.04 19.56
C ARG A 271 15.73 14.16 18.07
N LEU A 272 14.46 14.36 17.74
CA LEU A 272 13.98 14.41 16.37
C LEU A 272 14.07 15.85 15.81
N ILE A 273 14.63 16.01 14.62
CA ILE A 273 14.61 17.27 13.87
C ILE A 273 13.18 17.49 13.38
N LYS A 274 12.48 18.46 13.97
CA LYS A 274 11.11 18.85 13.64
C LYS A 274 11.07 19.88 12.51
N PHE A 275 12.05 20.78 12.48
CA PHE A 275 12.21 21.79 11.44
C PHE A 275 13.69 21.96 11.10
N ALA A 276 13.98 22.23 9.84
CA ALA A 276 15.29 22.63 9.34
C ALA A 276 15.10 23.77 8.33
N LYS A 277 15.84 24.87 8.49
CA LYS A 277 15.75 26.04 7.61
C LYS A 277 17.13 26.61 7.37
N GLU A 278 17.46 26.90 6.12
CA GLU A 278 18.65 27.69 5.78
C GLU A 278 18.40 29.15 6.12
N ILE A 279 19.28 29.74 6.93
CA ILE A 279 19.16 31.15 7.38
C ILE A 279 20.24 32.01 6.74
N GLU A 280 21.41 31.43 6.50
CA GLU A 280 22.50 32.00 5.72
C GLU A 280 23.03 30.92 4.78
N LYS A 281 23.77 31.31 3.74
CA LYS A 281 24.33 30.37 2.78
C LYS A 281 25.04 29.20 3.48
N ASP A 282 24.58 27.99 3.21
CA ASP A 282 25.07 26.72 3.75
C ASP A 282 24.93 26.55 5.27
N LYS A 283 24.23 27.47 5.97
CA LYS A 283 23.98 27.41 7.41
C LYS A 283 22.52 27.11 7.72
N ILE A 284 22.31 25.95 8.29
CA ILE A 284 21.02 25.37 8.63
C ILE A 284 20.76 25.56 10.11
N GLU A 285 19.63 26.18 10.43
CA GLU A 285 19.05 26.18 11.75
C GLU A 285 18.08 25.00 11.89
N ILE A 286 18.13 24.31 13.03
CA ILE A 286 17.24 23.20 13.33
C ILE A 286 16.47 23.39 14.63
N THR A 287 15.24 22.89 14.63
CA THR A 287 14.42 22.73 15.83
C THR A 287 14.31 21.25 16.17
N LEU A 288 14.68 20.90 17.39
CA LEU A 288 14.58 19.55 17.90
C LEU A 288 13.31 19.36 18.74
N SER A 289 12.76 18.16 18.70
CA SER A 289 11.63 17.72 19.51
C SER A 289 12.02 16.47 20.30
N ASP A 290 11.69 16.45 21.58
CA ASP A 290 11.73 15.25 22.43
C ASP A 290 10.38 14.51 22.47
N GLY A 291 9.36 15.06 21.79
CA GLY A 291 7.99 14.53 21.75
C GLY A 291 7.01 15.32 22.60
N ILE A 292 7.49 16.12 23.56
CA ILE A 292 6.68 16.94 24.47
C ILE A 292 6.99 18.42 24.24
N HIS A 293 8.28 18.76 24.15
CA HIS A 293 8.78 20.10 23.94
C HIS A 293 9.58 20.19 22.64
N SER A 294 9.53 21.36 22.02
CA SER A 294 10.34 21.70 20.85
C SER A 294 11.31 22.81 21.21
N LYS A 295 12.61 22.58 21.02
CA LYS A 295 13.67 23.55 21.30
C LYS A 295 14.47 23.82 20.04
N LYS A 296 14.52 25.09 19.64
CA LYS A 296 15.44 25.58 18.61
C LYS A 296 16.87 25.55 19.16
N LEU A 297 17.80 24.98 18.41
CA LEU A 297 19.21 25.02 18.79
C LEU A 297 19.81 26.38 18.39
N ALA A 298 20.61 26.94 19.29
CA ALA A 298 21.33 28.19 19.03
C ALA A 298 22.46 28.00 18.00
N ASN A 299 22.97 26.77 17.87
CA ASN A 299 24.02 26.45 16.93
C ASN A 299 23.45 26.27 15.52
N LEU A 300 24.14 26.86 14.55
CA LEU A 300 23.91 26.62 13.13
C LEU A 300 24.76 25.43 12.66
N PHE A 301 24.26 24.72 11.66
CA PHE A 301 24.90 23.52 11.12
C PHE A 301 25.17 23.67 9.63
N PHE A 302 26.34 23.21 9.17
CA PHE A 302 26.54 22.94 7.75
C PHE A 302 25.80 21.65 7.36
N LYS A 303 25.40 21.54 6.09
CA LYS A 303 24.66 20.38 5.56
C LYS A 303 25.37 19.06 5.88
N ASP A 304 26.67 18.98 5.60
CA ASP A 304 27.45 17.75 5.79
C ASP A 304 27.63 17.39 7.27
N ASP A 305 27.79 18.39 8.14
CA ASP A 305 27.89 18.18 9.59
C ASP A 305 26.58 17.68 10.18
N LEU A 306 25.46 18.25 9.73
CA LEU A 306 24.14 17.80 10.15
C LEU A 306 23.84 16.39 9.64
N LEU A 307 24.23 16.09 8.40
CA LEU A 307 24.10 14.77 7.79
C LEU A 307 24.89 13.71 8.56
N LYS A 308 26.15 13.99 8.92
CA LYS A 308 26.97 13.10 9.76
C LYS A 308 26.30 12.80 11.08
N ARG A 309 25.76 13.81 11.76
CA ARG A 309 25.04 13.63 13.05
C ARG A 309 23.77 12.80 12.90
N VAL A 310 23.06 12.92 11.77
CA VAL A 310 21.89 12.09 11.45
C VAL A 310 22.29 10.63 11.21
N ILE A 311 23.40 10.41 10.51
CA ILE A 311 23.94 9.06 10.26
C ILE A 311 24.38 8.43 11.58
N GLU A 312 25.15 9.15 12.41
CA GLU A 312 25.58 8.68 13.73
C GLU A 312 24.41 8.28 14.64
N ALA A 313 23.31 9.02 14.61
CA ALA A 313 22.14 8.74 15.43
C ALA A 313 21.25 7.59 14.90
N ARG A 314 21.61 7.01 13.75
CA ARG A 314 20.91 5.88 13.14
C ARG A 314 21.31 4.55 13.79
N ASP A 315 22.54 4.46 14.29
CA ASP A 315 23.06 3.38 15.15
C ASP A 315 22.55 3.56 16.60
#